data_AF-A0A830DKA1-F1
#
_entry.id   AF-A0A830DKA1-F1
#
_cell.length_a   1.000
_cell.length_b   1.000
_cell.length_c   1.000
_cell.angle_alpha   90.00
_cell.angle_beta   90.00
_cell.angle_gamma   90.00
#
_symmetry.space_group_name_H-M   'P 1'
#
loop_
_entity.id
_entity.type
_entity.pdbx_description
1 polymer ?
#
loop_
_entity_poly.entity_id
_entity_poly.type
_entity_poly.pdbx_seq_one_letter_code
_entity_poly.pdbx_strand_id
1 'polypeptide(L)'
;TPGVEVTTGPLGQGIANAVGLALAEKHLAARYNKPDSEIVDHYTYCILGDGCQMEGISNEACSLAGHWGLGKLIAFYDDNHISIDGDTEIAFTENADTRFEALGWHVIWVKNGNTGYDEIRAAIKEAKSVTDKPTLIKVTTTIGFGSPNKANSYSVHGSALGSKEVEATRQNLGWPYEPFHVPDDVKSHWSRHTAEGAAFEAEWNAKFAEYSKKYPEEAAELKSIINGEFPAGWEKALPTYTPESPADATRNLSQQNLNALAKVLPGLIGGSADLASSNMTLLKTFGDFQKNTPEERNVRFGVREHGMGAICNGIALHSPGFIPYCATFFVFTDYMRAAMRISALSEAGVIYVMTHDSIGLGEDGPTHQPIEHLASFRAMPNILMLRPADGNETAGAYKVAVVNRKRPSVLALSRQKLPQLPGTSIEGVEKGGYIISDNSSGNKPDVILIGTGSELEIAAKAADELRKEGKAVRVVSFVSWELFDDQSDEYKESVLPASVTARVSIEAATTFGWGKIVGSKGKAIGIDRFGASAPAGKIYQEFGITAEAVIAAAKELF
;
A
#
# COMPACT_ATOMS: atom_id res chain seq x y z
N THR A 1 -15.74 -10.90 1.06
CA THR A 1 -17.14 -11.13 1.47
C THR A 1 -17.83 -9.78 1.58
N PRO A 2 -18.93 -9.49 0.88
CA PRO A 2 -19.67 -8.24 1.08
C PRO A 2 -20.03 -8.05 2.56
N GLY A 3 -19.78 -6.86 3.11
CA GLY A 3 -19.92 -6.58 4.54
C GLY A 3 -18.69 -6.92 5.40
N VAL A 4 -17.58 -7.30 4.79
CA VAL A 4 -16.24 -7.33 5.43
C VAL A 4 -15.41 -6.22 4.78
N GLU A 5 -15.08 -5.19 5.55
CA GLU A 5 -14.48 -3.94 5.06
C GLU A 5 -13.03 -4.14 4.62
N VAL A 6 -12.25 -4.88 5.41
CA VAL A 6 -10.80 -5.06 5.18
C VAL A 6 -10.35 -6.49 5.42
N THR A 7 -9.26 -6.90 4.76
CA THR A 7 -8.62 -8.19 5.03
C THR A 7 -7.78 -8.11 6.29
N THR A 8 -8.02 -9.03 7.23
CA THR A 8 -7.25 -9.20 8.47
C THR A 8 -6.73 -10.65 8.55
N GLY A 9 -6.20 -11.05 9.71
CA GLY A 9 -5.55 -12.35 9.91
C GLY A 9 -4.14 -12.15 10.46
N PRO A 10 -3.23 -11.49 9.72
CA PRO A 10 -1.99 -10.99 10.31
C PRO A 10 -2.33 -9.95 11.38
N LEU A 11 -1.87 -10.22 12.60
CA LEU A 11 -2.22 -9.45 13.79
C LEU A 11 -1.73 -7.99 13.65
N GLY A 12 -2.46 -7.06 14.29
CA GLY A 12 -2.17 -5.63 14.23
C GLY A 12 -2.59 -4.89 12.95
N GLN A 13 -2.71 -5.56 11.80
CA GLN A 13 -3.17 -4.93 10.55
C GLN A 13 -4.56 -4.31 10.68
N GLY A 14 -5.48 -4.98 11.38
CA GLY A 14 -6.87 -4.55 11.53
C GLY A 14 -7.02 -3.19 12.24
N ILE A 15 -6.30 -2.97 13.33
CA ILE A 15 -6.34 -1.68 14.04
C ILE A 15 -5.69 -0.57 13.22
N ALA A 16 -4.59 -0.86 12.50
CA ALA A 16 -3.97 0.13 11.63
C ALA A 16 -4.85 0.50 10.42
N ASN A 17 -5.56 -0.47 9.83
CA ASN A 17 -6.60 -0.20 8.83
C ASN A 17 -7.73 0.68 9.40
N ALA A 18 -8.19 0.41 10.63
CA ALA A 18 -9.22 1.20 11.29
C ALA A 18 -8.78 2.66 11.51
N VAL A 19 -7.49 2.92 11.80
CA VAL A 19 -6.93 4.27 11.81
C VAL A 19 -7.06 4.94 10.44
N GLY A 20 -6.81 4.21 9.35
CA GLY A 20 -7.01 4.70 7.98
C GLY A 20 -8.47 5.00 7.62
N LEU A 21 -9.40 4.12 8.01
CA LEU A 21 -10.85 4.33 7.83
C LEU A 21 -11.33 5.58 8.59
N ALA A 22 -10.90 5.76 9.84
CA ALA A 22 -11.25 6.92 10.65
C ALA A 22 -10.58 8.22 10.13
N LEU A 23 -9.37 8.15 9.58
CA LEU A 23 -8.73 9.27 8.91
C LEU A 23 -9.53 9.69 7.67
N ALA A 24 -9.95 8.74 6.85
CA ALA A 24 -10.76 8.99 5.66
C ALA A 24 -12.10 9.67 6.02
N GLU A 25 -12.79 9.18 7.05
CA GLU A 25 -14.02 9.81 7.55
C GLU A 25 -13.78 11.26 8.00
N LYS A 26 -12.77 11.48 8.85
CA LYS A 26 -12.45 12.82 9.38
C LYS A 26 -12.06 13.79 8.27
N HIS A 27 -11.30 13.31 7.29
CA HIS A 27 -10.90 14.08 6.11
C HIS A 27 -12.10 14.50 5.25
N LEU A 28 -12.98 13.56 4.92
CA LEU A 28 -14.17 13.86 4.11
C LEU A 28 -15.15 14.75 4.87
N ALA A 29 -15.38 14.50 6.15
CA ALA A 29 -16.22 15.34 7.00
C ALA A 29 -15.74 16.78 7.00
N ALA A 30 -14.44 17.01 7.20
CA ALA A 30 -13.86 18.35 7.21
C ALA A 30 -13.95 19.07 5.85
N ARG A 31 -13.83 18.34 4.74
CA ARG A 31 -13.89 18.93 3.40
C ARG A 31 -15.32 19.23 2.93
N TYR A 32 -16.26 18.36 3.26
CA TYR A 32 -17.57 18.36 2.60
C TYR A 32 -18.73 18.71 3.53
N ASN A 33 -18.64 18.49 4.85
CA ASN A 33 -19.69 18.97 5.74
C ASN A 33 -19.71 20.51 5.73
N LYS A 34 -20.91 21.07 5.82
CA LYS A 34 -21.16 22.50 5.92
C LYS A 34 -21.86 22.81 7.25
N PRO A 35 -21.81 24.05 7.76
CA PRO A 35 -22.46 24.39 9.04
C PRO A 35 -23.95 24.06 9.11
N ASP A 36 -24.65 24.00 7.98
CA ASP A 36 -26.08 23.68 7.85
C ASP A 36 -26.35 22.30 7.22
N SER A 37 -25.31 21.49 6.95
CA SER A 37 -25.47 20.18 6.32
C SER A 37 -24.30 19.23 6.63
N GLU A 38 -24.56 18.25 7.49
CA GLU A 38 -23.63 17.17 7.81
C GLU A 38 -23.99 15.92 7.00
N ILE A 39 -23.08 15.50 6.11
CA ILE A 39 -23.30 14.39 5.17
C ILE A 39 -22.29 13.25 5.35
N VAL A 40 -21.14 13.51 5.96
CA VAL A 40 -20.18 12.47 6.36
C VAL A 40 -20.12 12.47 7.89
N ASP A 41 -20.76 11.45 8.47
CA ASP A 41 -20.78 11.23 9.91
C ASP A 41 -20.93 9.73 10.21
N HIS A 42 -19.81 9.04 10.42
CA HIS A 42 -19.84 7.64 10.85
C HIS A 42 -18.67 7.30 11.77
N TYR A 43 -18.86 6.25 12.57
CA TYR A 43 -17.85 5.73 13.48
C TYR A 43 -17.07 4.58 12.85
N THR A 44 -15.82 4.43 13.26
CA THR A 44 -15.02 3.24 12.99
C THR A 44 -14.88 2.44 14.28
N TYR A 45 -15.37 1.19 14.27
CA TYR A 45 -15.19 0.26 15.38
C TYR A 45 -14.17 -0.82 15.01
N CYS A 46 -13.33 -1.20 15.97
CA CYS A 46 -12.34 -2.27 15.80
C CYS A 46 -12.33 -3.17 17.03
N ILE A 47 -12.36 -4.49 16.84
CA ILE A 47 -12.07 -5.45 17.92
C ILE A 47 -10.65 -5.97 17.72
N LEU A 48 -9.87 -6.01 18.80
CA LEU A 48 -8.50 -6.51 18.81
C LEU A 48 -8.24 -7.31 20.11
N GLY A 49 -7.30 -8.25 20.08
CA GLY A 49 -6.88 -9.01 21.26
C GLY A 49 -5.40 -8.78 21.59
N ASP A 50 -4.87 -9.55 22.53
CA ASP A 50 -3.49 -9.45 23.04
C ASP A 50 -2.44 -9.53 21.92
N GLY A 51 -2.66 -10.45 20.97
CA GLY A 51 -1.79 -10.62 19.81
C GLY A 51 -1.63 -9.33 19.00
N CYS A 52 -2.72 -8.59 18.80
CA CYS A 52 -2.64 -7.29 18.13
C CYS A 52 -1.93 -6.24 19.00
N GLN A 53 -2.06 -6.31 20.33
CA GLN A 53 -1.43 -5.35 21.23
C GLN A 53 0.09 -5.51 21.34
N MET A 54 0.60 -6.73 21.13
CA MET A 54 2.03 -7.04 21.08
C MET A 54 2.70 -6.61 19.77
N GLU A 55 1.95 -6.56 18.68
CA GLU A 55 2.50 -6.19 17.36
C GLU A 55 2.88 -4.70 17.29
N GLY A 56 4.13 -4.42 16.92
CA GLY A 56 4.68 -3.06 16.86
C GLY A 56 3.88 -2.11 15.95
N ILE A 57 3.30 -2.64 14.86
CA ILE A 57 2.44 -1.88 13.93
C ILE A 57 1.25 -1.23 14.62
N SER A 58 0.68 -1.90 15.63
CA SER A 58 -0.47 -1.38 16.37
C SER A 58 -0.05 -0.16 17.19
N ASN A 59 1.13 -0.20 17.81
CA ASN A 59 1.66 0.95 18.54
C ASN A 59 1.99 2.12 17.60
N GLU A 60 2.56 1.85 16.43
CA GLU A 60 2.79 2.86 15.38
C GLU A 60 1.49 3.57 14.98
N ALA A 61 0.46 2.79 14.60
CA ALA A 61 -0.80 3.34 14.13
C ALA A 61 -1.60 4.02 15.25
N CYS A 62 -1.64 3.45 16.45
CA CYS A 62 -2.32 4.06 17.59
C CYS A 62 -1.62 5.34 18.07
N SER A 63 -0.29 5.43 17.95
CA SER A 63 0.45 6.68 18.18
C SER A 63 -0.03 7.79 17.23
N LEU A 64 -0.22 7.48 15.95
CA LEU A 64 -0.75 8.44 14.97
C LEU A 64 -2.22 8.78 15.22
N ALA A 65 -3.06 7.80 15.56
CA ALA A 65 -4.48 8.04 15.85
C ALA A 65 -4.69 9.00 17.03
N GLY A 66 -3.90 8.85 18.10
CA GLY A 66 -3.92 9.75 19.24
C GLY A 66 -3.38 11.14 18.88
N HIS A 67 -2.28 11.20 18.13
CA HIS A 67 -1.72 12.46 17.62
C HIS A 67 -2.73 13.25 16.75
N TRP A 68 -3.48 12.56 15.88
CA TRP A 68 -4.49 13.17 15.01
C TRP A 68 -5.84 13.40 15.71
N GLY A 69 -6.03 12.93 16.94
CA GLY A 69 -7.26 13.05 17.70
C GLY A 69 -8.47 12.48 16.95
N LEU A 70 -8.39 11.20 16.53
CA LEU A 70 -9.45 10.52 15.79
C LEU A 70 -10.62 10.11 16.71
N GLY A 71 -11.44 11.07 17.13
CA GLY A 71 -12.53 10.85 18.11
C GLY A 71 -13.61 9.84 17.73
N LYS A 72 -13.78 9.56 16.42
CA LYS A 72 -14.74 8.56 15.94
C LYS A 72 -14.15 7.15 15.78
N LEU A 73 -12.90 6.94 16.19
CA LEU A 73 -12.28 5.61 16.29
C LEU A 73 -12.49 5.05 17.71
N ILE A 74 -13.22 3.96 17.79
CA ILE A 74 -13.50 3.26 19.06
C ILE A 74 -13.01 1.81 18.92
N ALA A 75 -11.97 1.48 19.66
CA ALA A 75 -11.36 0.14 19.68
C ALA A 75 -11.82 -0.62 20.92
N PHE A 76 -12.19 -1.89 20.76
CA PHE A 76 -12.50 -2.83 21.83
C PHE A 76 -11.35 -3.82 21.96
N TYR A 77 -10.65 -3.76 23.08
CA TYR A 77 -9.65 -4.75 23.42
C TYR A 77 -10.29 -5.90 24.19
N ASP A 78 -10.31 -7.08 23.58
CA ASP A 78 -10.66 -8.34 24.25
C ASP A 78 -9.51 -8.76 25.18
N ASP A 79 -9.63 -8.35 26.44
CA ASP A 79 -8.64 -8.54 27.51
C ASP A 79 -8.89 -9.86 28.22
N ASN A 80 -8.57 -10.97 27.54
CA ASN A 80 -8.91 -12.31 28.00
C ASN A 80 -7.74 -13.07 28.65
N HIS A 81 -6.54 -12.46 28.68
CA HIS A 81 -5.30 -12.99 29.28
C HIS A 81 -4.79 -14.32 28.67
N ILE A 82 -5.23 -14.68 27.46
CA ILE A 82 -4.83 -15.92 26.79
C ILE A 82 -4.33 -15.64 25.36
N SER A 83 -3.12 -16.10 25.08
CA SER A 83 -2.54 -16.24 23.74
C SER A 83 -2.44 -17.71 23.33
N ILE A 84 -1.85 -17.99 22.15
CA ILE A 84 -1.61 -19.36 21.69
C ILE A 84 -0.70 -20.13 22.67
N ASP A 85 0.31 -19.46 23.23
CA ASP A 85 1.29 -20.09 24.12
C ASP A 85 0.77 -20.31 25.55
N GLY A 86 -0.45 -19.87 25.85
CA GLY A 86 -1.04 -19.96 27.18
C GLY A 86 -1.40 -18.60 27.74
N ASP A 87 -1.24 -18.47 29.06
CA ASP A 87 -1.45 -17.23 29.79
C ASP A 87 -0.53 -16.12 29.25
N THR A 88 -1.05 -14.90 29.11
CA THR A 88 -0.28 -13.75 28.61
C THR A 88 0.87 -13.38 29.54
N GLU A 89 0.83 -13.72 30.84
CA GLU A 89 1.94 -13.47 31.78
C GLU A 89 3.28 -14.09 31.34
N ILE A 90 3.25 -15.07 30.44
CA ILE A 90 4.45 -15.68 29.87
C ILE A 90 5.31 -14.67 29.08
N ALA A 91 4.68 -13.73 28.35
CA ALA A 91 5.39 -12.85 27.41
C ALA A 91 4.81 -11.41 27.30
N PHE A 92 3.70 -11.12 27.96
CA PHE A 92 2.98 -9.85 27.84
C PHE A 92 2.43 -9.40 29.19
N THR A 93 3.21 -8.59 29.91
CA THR A 93 2.89 -8.08 31.26
C THR A 93 2.95 -6.55 31.35
N GLU A 94 3.00 -5.84 30.21
CA GLU A 94 2.95 -4.39 30.21
C GLU A 94 1.55 -3.87 30.55
N ASN A 95 1.45 -2.60 30.96
CA ASN A 95 0.17 -1.96 31.19
C ASN A 95 -0.33 -1.32 29.89
N ALA A 96 -1.21 -2.02 29.18
CA ALA A 96 -1.82 -1.54 27.94
C ALA A 96 -2.60 -0.22 28.14
N ASP A 97 -3.34 -0.08 29.25
CA ASP A 97 -4.10 1.14 29.56
C ASP A 97 -3.17 2.36 29.60
N THR A 98 -2.11 2.28 30.40
CA THR A 98 -1.11 3.35 30.54
C THR A 98 -0.39 3.64 29.23
N ARG A 99 -0.09 2.61 28.42
CA ARG A 99 0.49 2.82 27.09
C ARG A 99 -0.46 3.60 26.19
N PHE A 100 -1.73 3.23 26.12
CA PHE A 100 -2.72 3.94 25.30
C PHE A 100 -3.00 5.36 25.79
N GLU A 101 -3.05 5.60 27.11
CA GLU A 101 -3.08 6.94 27.69
C GLU A 101 -1.89 7.79 27.22
N ALA A 102 -0.68 7.23 27.25
CA ALA A 102 0.54 7.88 26.77
C ALA A 102 0.52 8.16 25.26
N LEU A 103 -0.16 7.33 24.47
CA LEU A 103 -0.40 7.55 23.04
C LEU A 103 -1.46 8.63 22.77
N GLY A 104 -2.17 9.13 23.79
CA GLY A 104 -3.20 10.17 23.66
C GLY A 104 -4.62 9.64 23.49
N TRP A 105 -4.90 8.39 23.87
CA TRP A 105 -6.23 7.78 23.81
C TRP A 105 -7.04 8.04 25.09
N HIS A 106 -8.36 8.01 24.95
CA HIS A 106 -9.27 7.83 26.08
C HIS A 106 -9.38 6.33 26.40
N VAL A 107 -9.28 5.94 27.67
CA VAL A 107 -9.31 4.53 28.07
C VAL A 107 -10.48 4.29 29.02
N ILE A 108 -11.28 3.29 28.72
CA ILE A 108 -12.40 2.83 29.55
C ILE A 108 -12.19 1.34 29.83
N TRP A 109 -12.43 0.90 31.06
CA TRP A 109 -12.34 -0.51 31.43
C TRP A 109 -13.70 -1.07 31.84
N VAL A 110 -14.22 -1.98 31.03
CA VAL A 110 -15.34 -2.86 31.35
C VAL A 110 -14.78 -4.14 31.96
N LYS A 111 -14.97 -4.33 33.27
CA LYS A 111 -14.38 -5.45 34.02
C LYS A 111 -15.12 -6.77 33.81
N ASN A 112 -16.37 -6.72 33.37
CA ASN A 112 -17.17 -7.91 33.09
C ASN A 112 -17.75 -7.85 31.67
N GLY A 113 -16.96 -8.27 30.69
CA GLY A 113 -17.41 -8.39 29.30
C GLY A 113 -18.34 -9.58 29.03
N ASN A 114 -18.33 -10.60 29.90
CA ASN A 114 -19.12 -11.82 29.70
C ASN A 114 -20.62 -11.57 29.89
N THR A 115 -21.00 -10.79 30.90
CA THR A 115 -22.42 -10.51 31.21
C THR A 115 -22.73 -9.05 31.52
N GLY A 116 -21.75 -8.14 31.52
CA GLY A 116 -21.93 -6.72 31.82
C GLY A 116 -22.47 -5.91 30.63
N TYR A 117 -23.59 -6.34 30.05
CA TYR A 117 -24.16 -5.73 28.85
C TYR A 117 -24.45 -4.21 28.99
N ASP A 118 -24.85 -3.75 30.17
CA ASP A 118 -25.11 -2.32 30.42
C ASP A 118 -23.82 -1.53 30.65
N GLU A 119 -22.76 -2.15 31.18
CA GLU A 119 -21.43 -1.55 31.27
C GLU A 119 -20.85 -1.32 29.88
N ILE A 120 -20.99 -2.29 28.96
CA ILE A 120 -20.58 -2.15 27.56
C ILE A 120 -21.35 -1.01 26.89
N ARG A 121 -22.67 -0.94 27.08
CA ARG A 121 -23.49 0.15 26.53
C ARG A 121 -23.08 1.51 27.08
N ALA A 122 -22.79 1.61 28.39
CA ALA A 122 -22.33 2.84 29.02
C ALA A 122 -20.96 3.26 28.48
N ALA A 123 -20.02 2.32 28.33
CA ALA A 123 -18.69 2.57 27.78
C ALA A 123 -18.74 3.08 26.34
N ILE A 124 -19.59 2.49 25.48
CA ILE A 124 -19.78 2.96 24.10
C ILE A 124 -20.38 4.38 24.08
N LYS A 125 -21.35 4.65 24.97
CA LYS A 125 -21.96 5.98 25.07
C LYS A 125 -20.94 7.02 25.52
N GLU A 126 -20.10 6.69 26.50
CA GLU A 126 -19.02 7.55 26.97
C GLU A 126 -17.97 7.78 25.86
N ALA A 127 -17.53 6.72 25.18
CA ALA A 127 -16.59 6.80 24.07
C ALA A 127 -17.07 7.78 22.98
N LYS A 128 -18.35 7.70 22.60
CA LYS A 128 -18.95 8.64 21.62
C LYS A 128 -19.04 10.09 22.12
N SER A 129 -19.01 10.32 23.43
CA SER A 129 -18.99 11.67 24.00
C SER A 129 -17.60 12.31 23.98
N VAL A 130 -16.54 11.50 23.86
CA VAL A 130 -15.16 11.95 23.71
C VAL A 130 -14.85 12.13 22.23
N THR A 131 -14.99 13.36 21.74
CA THR A 131 -14.92 13.67 20.30
C THR A 131 -13.52 14.04 19.81
N ASP A 132 -12.57 14.25 20.72
CA ASP A 132 -11.25 14.82 20.39
C ASP A 132 -10.08 13.83 20.58
N LYS A 133 -10.37 12.60 21.01
CA LYS A 133 -9.42 11.50 21.20
C LYS A 133 -10.03 10.17 20.74
N PRO A 134 -9.26 9.28 20.09
CA PRO A 134 -9.71 7.92 19.90
C PRO A 134 -9.89 7.22 21.27
N THR A 135 -10.81 6.25 21.34
CA THR A 135 -11.13 5.54 22.60
C THR A 135 -10.75 4.07 22.52
N LEU A 136 -10.05 3.57 23.54
CA LEU A 136 -9.84 2.15 23.81
C LEU A 136 -10.79 1.72 24.94
N ILE A 137 -11.72 0.82 24.64
CA ILE A 137 -12.53 0.13 25.62
C ILE A 137 -11.87 -1.22 25.89
N LYS A 138 -11.16 -1.34 27.01
CA LYS A 138 -10.68 -2.63 27.50
C LYS A 138 -11.85 -3.41 28.08
N VAL A 139 -12.12 -4.58 27.53
CA VAL A 139 -13.23 -5.45 27.91
C VAL A 139 -12.65 -6.76 28.41
N THR A 140 -12.66 -6.97 29.73
CA THR A 140 -12.16 -8.22 30.31
C THR A 140 -13.19 -9.32 30.07
N THR A 141 -12.80 -10.36 29.34
CA THR A 141 -13.64 -11.52 29.04
C THR A 141 -12.97 -12.81 29.51
N THR A 142 -13.69 -13.93 29.42
CA THR A 142 -13.09 -15.26 29.55
C THR A 142 -13.13 -15.95 28.20
N ILE A 143 -11.97 -16.26 27.62
CA ILE A 143 -11.93 -16.97 26.34
C ILE A 143 -12.68 -18.31 26.44
N GLY A 144 -13.52 -18.61 25.44
CA GLY A 144 -14.36 -19.81 25.44
C GLY A 144 -15.48 -19.80 26.49
N PHE A 145 -15.90 -18.63 26.98
CA PHE A 145 -16.98 -18.48 27.97
C PHE A 145 -18.18 -19.39 27.67
N GLY A 146 -18.65 -20.11 28.69
CA GLY A 146 -19.70 -21.13 28.59
C GLY A 146 -19.20 -22.56 28.46
N SER A 147 -17.95 -22.77 28.01
CA SER A 147 -17.32 -24.10 27.98
C SER A 147 -16.90 -24.53 29.40
N PRO A 148 -17.49 -25.58 29.99
CA PRO A 148 -17.24 -25.94 31.38
C PRO A 148 -15.82 -26.49 31.63
N ASN A 149 -15.19 -27.12 30.63
CA ASN A 149 -13.87 -27.75 30.82
C ASN A 149 -12.74 -27.05 30.03
N LYS A 150 -13.06 -26.18 29.06
CA LYS A 150 -12.04 -25.51 28.24
C LYS A 150 -12.04 -23.98 28.30
N ALA A 151 -12.99 -23.34 29.00
CA ALA A 151 -12.92 -21.89 29.19
C ALA A 151 -11.62 -21.50 29.94
N ASN A 152 -11.14 -20.29 29.67
CA ASN A 152 -9.90 -19.76 30.29
C ASN A 152 -8.65 -20.63 30.00
N SER A 153 -8.56 -21.20 28.79
CA SER A 153 -7.45 -22.05 28.37
C SER A 153 -7.10 -21.81 26.91
N TYR A 154 -5.80 -21.83 26.56
CA TYR A 154 -5.33 -21.77 25.18
C TYR A 154 -5.93 -22.85 24.27
N SER A 155 -6.39 -23.97 24.84
CA SER A 155 -6.98 -25.08 24.08
C SER A 155 -8.27 -24.71 23.32
N VAL A 156 -8.96 -23.63 23.72
CA VAL A 156 -10.17 -23.14 23.05
C VAL A 156 -9.89 -22.08 21.96
N HIS A 157 -8.64 -21.63 21.82
CA HIS A 157 -8.28 -20.55 20.90
C HIS A 157 -8.35 -20.97 19.43
N GLY A 158 -7.60 -22.02 19.07
CA GLY A 158 -7.32 -22.36 17.66
C GLY A 158 -7.93 -23.69 17.17
N SER A 159 -8.78 -24.34 17.98
CA SER A 159 -9.31 -25.67 17.65
C SER A 159 -10.79 -25.81 17.99
N ALA A 160 -11.49 -26.68 17.26
CA ALA A 160 -12.87 -27.01 17.57
C ALA A 160 -12.98 -27.61 18.98
N LEU A 161 -14.04 -27.26 19.71
CA LEU A 161 -14.29 -27.79 21.06
C LEU A 161 -14.30 -29.32 21.11
N GLY A 162 -14.82 -29.96 20.06
CA GLY A 162 -15.04 -31.41 19.98
C GLY A 162 -16.41 -31.81 20.52
N SER A 163 -16.98 -32.91 20.03
CA SER A 163 -18.38 -33.28 20.26
C SER A 163 -18.78 -33.33 21.74
N LYS A 164 -17.95 -33.97 22.59
CA LYS A 164 -18.22 -34.07 24.04
C LYS A 164 -18.25 -32.70 24.71
N GLU A 165 -17.32 -31.82 24.37
CA GLU A 165 -17.26 -30.49 24.98
C GLU A 165 -18.37 -29.58 24.45
N VAL A 166 -18.76 -29.72 23.19
CA VAL A 166 -19.92 -29.04 22.61
C VAL A 166 -21.20 -29.42 23.37
N GLU A 167 -21.43 -30.72 23.63
CA GLU A 167 -22.57 -31.18 24.42
C GLU A 167 -22.55 -30.59 25.83
N ALA A 168 -21.41 -30.65 26.52
CA ALA A 168 -21.24 -30.09 27.86
C ALA A 168 -21.47 -28.58 27.90
N THR A 169 -20.97 -27.84 26.89
CA THR A 169 -21.16 -26.39 26.74
C THR A 169 -22.64 -26.05 26.56
N ARG A 170 -23.35 -26.81 25.72
CA ARG A 170 -24.79 -26.62 25.51
C ARG A 170 -25.60 -26.88 26.78
N GLN A 171 -25.26 -27.92 27.54
CA GLN A 171 -25.87 -28.18 28.84
C GLN A 171 -25.60 -27.04 29.83
N ASN A 172 -24.34 -26.57 29.93
CA ASN A 172 -23.93 -25.49 30.83
C ASN A 172 -24.62 -24.15 30.52
N LEU A 173 -24.82 -23.83 29.24
CA LEU A 173 -25.50 -22.61 28.79
C LEU A 173 -27.03 -22.75 28.74
N GLY A 174 -27.59 -23.93 29.02
CA GLY A 174 -29.02 -24.18 28.87
C GLY A 174 -29.51 -24.03 27.42
N TRP A 175 -28.71 -24.46 26.44
CA TRP A 175 -28.99 -24.34 25.01
C TRP A 175 -29.57 -25.65 24.44
N PRO A 176 -30.90 -25.81 24.32
CA PRO A 176 -31.53 -27.05 23.87
C PRO A 176 -31.52 -27.24 22.35
N TYR A 177 -31.16 -26.22 21.58
CA TYR A 177 -31.42 -26.17 20.13
C TYR A 177 -30.33 -26.80 19.28
N GLU A 178 -30.66 -27.70 18.35
CA GLU A 178 -29.75 -28.45 17.46
C GLU A 178 -28.66 -27.60 16.72
N PRO A 179 -27.60 -28.23 16.15
CA PRO A 179 -26.57 -27.51 15.41
C PRO A 179 -27.12 -26.55 14.34
N PHE A 180 -26.54 -25.35 14.27
CA PHE A 180 -26.93 -24.25 13.37
C PHE A 180 -28.38 -23.74 13.53
N HIS A 181 -29.08 -24.12 14.61
CA HIS A 181 -30.41 -23.58 14.90
C HIS A 181 -30.31 -22.15 15.46
N VAL A 182 -31.07 -21.22 14.87
CA VAL A 182 -31.26 -19.86 15.40
C VAL A 182 -32.74 -19.75 15.82
N PRO A 183 -33.05 -19.56 17.11
CA PRO A 183 -34.42 -19.42 17.59
C PRO A 183 -35.18 -18.28 16.88
N ASP A 184 -36.49 -18.46 16.68
CA ASP A 184 -37.31 -17.53 15.90
C ASP A 184 -37.40 -16.14 16.53
N ASP A 185 -37.38 -16.04 17.86
CA ASP A 185 -37.36 -14.77 18.59
C ASP A 185 -36.03 -14.02 18.39
N VAL A 186 -34.89 -14.73 18.43
CA VAL A 186 -33.57 -14.18 18.10
C VAL A 186 -33.54 -13.72 16.64
N LYS A 187 -33.99 -14.56 15.70
CA LYS A 187 -34.07 -14.19 14.27
C LYS A 187 -34.94 -12.96 14.05
N SER A 188 -36.11 -12.91 14.70
CA SER A 188 -37.04 -11.78 14.60
C SER A 188 -36.39 -10.50 15.14
N HIS A 189 -35.72 -10.59 16.30
CA HIS A 189 -34.98 -9.47 16.89
C HIS A 189 -33.90 -8.93 15.95
N TRP A 190 -33.16 -9.78 15.24
CA TRP A 190 -32.10 -9.36 14.32
C TRP A 190 -32.61 -8.95 12.93
N SER A 191 -33.74 -9.49 12.46
CA SER A 191 -34.28 -9.12 11.14
C SER A 191 -34.79 -7.68 11.06
N ARG A 192 -35.09 -7.02 12.19
CA ARG A 192 -35.52 -5.61 12.20
C ARG A 192 -34.51 -4.66 11.56
N HIS A 193 -33.21 -5.01 11.60
CA HIS A 193 -32.15 -4.18 11.05
C HIS A 193 -32.24 -4.04 9.52
N THR A 194 -32.94 -4.92 8.80
CA THR A 194 -33.13 -4.74 7.34
C THR A 194 -33.99 -3.52 7.03
N ALA A 195 -35.07 -3.33 7.80
CA ALA A 195 -35.96 -2.18 7.64
C ALA A 195 -35.34 -0.91 8.25
N GLU A 196 -34.70 -1.02 9.42
CA GLU A 196 -34.00 0.12 10.06
C GLU A 196 -32.84 0.63 9.18
N GLY A 197 -32.02 -0.28 8.64
CA GLY A 197 -30.91 0.07 7.75
C GLY A 197 -31.36 0.77 6.47
N ALA A 198 -32.42 0.25 5.82
CA ALA A 198 -33.00 0.88 4.64
C ALA A 198 -33.57 2.28 4.96
N ALA A 199 -34.13 2.48 6.15
CA ALA A 199 -34.60 3.80 6.59
C ALA A 199 -33.45 4.78 6.83
N PHE A 200 -32.35 4.35 7.47
CA PHE A 200 -31.16 5.19 7.67
C PHE A 200 -30.54 5.61 6.33
N GLU A 201 -30.42 4.68 5.39
CA GLU A 201 -29.90 4.98 4.05
C GLU A 201 -30.83 5.93 3.28
N ALA A 202 -32.16 5.75 3.36
CA ALA A 202 -33.12 6.66 2.74
C ALA A 202 -33.06 8.07 3.33
N GLU A 203 -32.90 8.19 4.66
CA GLU A 203 -32.71 9.48 5.33
C GLU A 203 -31.42 10.17 4.86
N TRP A 204 -30.32 9.43 4.79
CA TRP A 204 -29.05 9.96 4.29
C TRP A 204 -29.14 10.41 2.83
N ASN A 205 -29.77 9.61 1.96
CA ASN A 205 -29.99 9.96 0.56
C ASN A 205 -30.82 11.24 0.40
N ALA A 206 -31.84 11.44 1.25
CA ALA A 206 -32.61 12.67 1.27
C ALA A 206 -31.75 13.88 1.68
N LYS A 207 -30.94 13.75 2.73
CA LYS A 207 -29.97 14.78 3.14
C LYS A 207 -28.96 15.10 2.04
N PHE A 208 -28.41 14.09 1.37
CA PHE A 208 -27.48 14.26 0.27
C PHE A 208 -28.11 14.94 -0.95
N ALA A 209 -29.39 14.67 -1.22
CA ALA A 209 -30.15 15.34 -2.29
C ALA A 209 -30.37 16.83 -1.99
N GLU A 210 -30.61 17.21 -0.72
CA GLU A 210 -30.68 18.61 -0.29
C GLU A 210 -29.31 19.29 -0.36
N TYR A 211 -28.27 18.60 0.13
CA TYR A 211 -26.87 19.06 0.03
C TYR A 211 -26.49 19.33 -1.42
N SER A 212 -26.78 18.42 -2.33
CA SER A 212 -26.46 18.54 -3.76
C SER A 212 -27.12 19.74 -4.45
N LYS A 213 -28.29 20.19 -3.97
CA LYS A 213 -28.95 21.40 -4.48
C LYS A 213 -28.28 22.67 -3.98
N LYS A 214 -27.76 22.67 -2.75
CA LYS A 214 -27.11 23.83 -2.11
C LYS A 214 -25.63 23.96 -2.48
N TYR A 215 -24.93 22.83 -2.62
CA TYR A 215 -23.48 22.72 -2.81
C TYR A 215 -23.16 21.82 -4.01
N PRO A 216 -23.55 22.22 -5.24
CA PRO A 216 -23.49 21.34 -6.40
C PRO A 216 -22.06 20.94 -6.80
N GLU A 217 -21.07 21.82 -6.59
CA GLU A 217 -19.66 21.54 -6.90
C GLU A 217 -19.06 20.53 -5.92
N GLU A 218 -19.22 20.77 -4.62
CA GLU A 218 -18.76 19.85 -3.58
C GLU A 218 -19.46 18.50 -3.63
N ALA A 219 -20.76 18.49 -3.95
CA ALA A 219 -21.51 17.25 -4.11
C ALA A 219 -21.03 16.44 -5.32
N ALA A 220 -20.73 17.09 -6.44
CA ALA A 220 -20.17 16.42 -7.61
C ALA A 220 -18.78 15.84 -7.31
N GLU A 221 -17.92 16.59 -6.61
CA GLU A 221 -16.59 16.12 -6.22
C GLU A 221 -16.69 14.95 -5.24
N LEU A 222 -17.48 15.05 -4.17
CA LEU A 222 -17.67 13.96 -3.21
C LEU A 222 -18.27 12.72 -3.86
N LYS A 223 -19.24 12.89 -4.77
CA LYS A 223 -19.82 11.77 -5.51
C LYS A 223 -18.77 11.05 -6.38
N SER A 224 -17.86 11.81 -7.00
CA SER A 224 -16.75 11.20 -7.74
C SER A 224 -15.85 10.35 -6.84
N ILE A 225 -15.62 10.78 -5.59
CA ILE A 225 -14.89 10.01 -4.60
C ILE A 225 -15.68 8.76 -4.19
N ILE A 226 -16.97 8.89 -3.85
CA ILE A 226 -17.83 7.77 -3.44
C ILE A 226 -17.93 6.70 -4.53
N ASN A 227 -18.00 7.10 -5.80
CA ASN A 227 -18.18 6.18 -6.92
C ASN A 227 -16.87 5.69 -7.55
N GLY A 228 -15.72 6.32 -7.22
CA GLY A 228 -14.44 6.03 -7.86
C GLY A 228 -14.34 6.51 -9.30
N GLU A 229 -15.10 7.54 -9.66
CA GLU A 229 -15.11 8.13 -11.00
C GLU A 229 -13.96 9.13 -11.15
N PHE A 230 -13.14 8.99 -12.20
CA PHE A 230 -12.09 9.97 -12.48
C PHE A 230 -12.65 11.23 -13.16
N PRO A 231 -12.16 12.43 -12.80
CA PRO A 231 -12.43 13.63 -13.58
C PRO A 231 -11.97 13.46 -15.03
N ALA A 232 -12.79 13.91 -15.98
CA ALA A 232 -12.51 13.73 -17.41
C ALA A 232 -11.18 14.39 -17.82
N GLY A 233 -10.31 13.62 -18.47
CA GLY A 233 -9.02 14.12 -18.98
C GLY A 233 -7.96 14.37 -17.91
N TRP A 234 -8.10 13.79 -16.70
CA TRP A 234 -7.12 13.92 -15.62
C TRP A 234 -5.69 13.54 -16.08
N GLU A 235 -5.56 12.58 -17.00
CA GLU A 235 -4.29 12.10 -17.52
C GLU A 235 -3.50 13.18 -18.28
N LYS A 236 -4.19 14.20 -18.80
CA LYS A 236 -3.56 15.35 -19.49
C LYS A 236 -2.78 16.26 -18.52
N ALA A 237 -2.97 16.10 -17.22
CA ALA A 237 -2.19 16.82 -16.22
C ALA A 237 -0.75 16.28 -16.12
N LEU A 238 -0.51 15.02 -16.51
CA LEU A 238 0.81 14.41 -16.42
C LEU A 238 1.82 15.16 -17.29
N PRO A 239 3.02 15.51 -16.76
CA PRO A 239 4.07 16.14 -17.55
C PRO A 239 4.58 15.25 -18.68
N THR A 240 5.11 15.88 -19.73
CA THR A 240 5.79 15.21 -20.84
C THR A 240 7.19 15.80 -21.03
N TYR A 241 8.11 14.98 -21.52
CA TYR A 241 9.53 15.33 -21.62
C TYR A 241 10.08 14.93 -22.99
N THR A 242 11.09 15.67 -23.45
CA THR A 242 11.86 15.37 -24.66
C THR A 242 13.32 15.13 -24.31
N PRO A 243 14.13 14.50 -25.19
CA PRO A 243 15.56 14.31 -24.95
C PRO A 243 16.36 15.59 -24.64
N GLU A 244 15.87 16.76 -25.06
CA GLU A 244 16.48 18.07 -24.78
C GLU A 244 16.10 18.63 -23.41
N SER A 245 15.09 18.05 -22.76
CA SER A 245 14.69 18.46 -21.42
C SER A 245 15.81 18.14 -20.41
N PRO A 246 16.02 18.98 -19.37
CA PRO A 246 17.12 18.78 -18.43
C PRO A 246 17.07 17.42 -17.73
N ALA A 247 18.24 16.82 -17.50
CA ALA A 247 18.36 15.61 -16.70
C ALA A 247 17.91 15.86 -15.26
N ASP A 248 17.11 14.93 -14.72
CA ASP A 248 16.59 15.02 -13.37
C ASP A 248 16.43 13.61 -12.75
N ALA A 249 16.38 13.53 -11.43
CA ALA A 249 16.17 12.26 -10.75
C ALA A 249 14.69 11.84 -10.81
N THR A 250 14.40 10.54 -10.91
CA THR A 250 13.00 10.10 -11.03
C THR A 250 12.18 10.37 -9.76
N ARG A 251 12.82 10.56 -8.59
CA ARG A 251 12.14 11.11 -7.40
C ARG A 251 11.65 12.56 -7.57
N ASN A 252 12.40 13.40 -8.27
CA ASN A 252 12.00 14.78 -8.55
C ASN A 252 10.91 14.82 -9.63
N LEU A 253 11.02 13.95 -10.64
CA LEU A 253 9.98 13.75 -11.65
C LEU A 253 8.69 13.21 -11.02
N SER A 254 8.79 12.33 -10.02
CA SER A 254 7.68 11.87 -9.19
C SER A 254 6.99 13.01 -8.44
N GLN A 255 7.75 13.95 -7.85
CA GLN A 255 7.17 15.17 -7.27
C GLN A 255 6.33 15.95 -8.28
N GLN A 256 6.83 16.12 -9.51
CA GLN A 256 6.13 16.86 -10.56
C GLN A 256 4.80 16.18 -10.90
N ASN A 257 4.80 14.86 -11.02
CA ASN A 257 3.59 14.06 -11.25
C ASN A 257 2.60 14.16 -10.08
N LEU A 258 3.04 13.95 -8.83
CA LEU A 258 2.17 14.09 -7.65
C LEU A 258 1.51 15.47 -7.59
N ASN A 259 2.27 16.54 -7.84
CA ASN A 259 1.76 17.91 -7.79
C ASN A 259 0.88 18.28 -8.98
N ALA A 260 1.06 17.64 -10.14
CA ALA A 260 0.16 17.80 -11.27
C ALA A 260 -1.17 17.07 -11.01
N LEU A 261 -1.11 15.83 -10.52
CA LEU A 261 -2.26 15.01 -10.22
C LEU A 261 -3.10 15.55 -9.07
N ALA A 262 -2.48 16.12 -8.03
CA ALA A 262 -3.20 16.69 -6.89
C ALA A 262 -4.19 17.81 -7.26
N LYS A 263 -3.97 18.48 -8.39
CA LYS A 263 -4.87 19.53 -8.91
C LYS A 263 -6.13 18.98 -9.56
N VAL A 264 -6.09 17.74 -10.06
CA VAL A 264 -7.17 17.14 -10.86
C VAL A 264 -7.76 15.88 -10.25
N LEU A 265 -7.10 15.27 -9.27
CA LEU A 265 -7.58 14.09 -8.55
C LEU A 265 -7.98 14.47 -7.12
N PRO A 266 -9.28 14.65 -6.84
CA PRO A 266 -9.74 15.11 -5.52
C PRO A 266 -9.52 14.09 -4.40
N GLY A 267 -9.39 12.81 -4.75
CA GLY A 267 -9.10 11.70 -3.83
C GLY A 267 -7.61 11.39 -3.64
N LEU A 268 -6.68 12.12 -4.28
CA LEU A 268 -5.25 11.94 -4.05
C LEU A 268 -4.86 12.51 -2.68
N ILE A 269 -4.42 11.64 -1.78
CA ILE A 269 -4.03 11.96 -0.40
C ILE A 269 -2.84 11.09 -0.01
N GLY A 270 -1.91 11.59 0.81
CA GLY A 270 -0.78 10.75 1.19
C GLY A 270 0.41 11.52 1.70
N GLY A 271 1.53 10.82 1.85
CA GLY A 271 2.77 11.47 2.29
C GLY A 271 3.90 10.49 2.52
N SER A 272 4.73 10.79 3.52
CA SER A 272 6.02 10.10 3.72
C SER A 272 6.26 9.76 5.19
N ALA A 273 6.96 8.66 5.42
CA ALA A 273 7.48 8.27 6.71
C ALA A 273 8.73 9.11 7.05
N ASP A 274 8.53 10.35 7.54
CA ASP A 274 9.58 11.33 7.92
C ASP A 274 10.54 11.81 6.80
N LEU A 275 10.44 11.23 5.62
CA LEU A 275 11.38 11.44 4.51
C LEU A 275 10.86 12.38 3.40
N ALA A 276 9.91 13.28 3.68
CA ALA A 276 9.21 14.05 2.64
C ALA A 276 10.15 14.90 1.75
N SER A 277 11.22 15.46 2.31
CA SER A 277 12.23 16.24 1.58
C SER A 277 13.18 15.36 0.75
N SER A 278 13.42 14.12 1.18
CA SER A 278 14.28 13.17 0.47
C SER A 278 13.53 12.39 -0.60
N ASN A 279 12.27 12.04 -0.32
CA ASN A 279 11.34 11.36 -1.23
C ASN A 279 10.66 12.32 -2.21
N MET A 280 10.65 13.61 -1.92
CA MET A 280 10.06 14.67 -2.73
C MET A 280 8.53 14.60 -2.87
N THR A 281 7.82 14.17 -1.83
CA THR A 281 6.42 13.75 -1.94
C THR A 281 5.37 14.82 -1.62
N LEU A 282 5.76 16.03 -1.21
CA LEU A 282 4.78 17.03 -0.78
C LEU A 282 3.91 17.56 -1.92
N LEU A 283 2.61 17.60 -1.66
CA LEU A 283 1.63 18.29 -2.47
C LEU A 283 1.68 19.78 -2.10
N LYS A 284 2.32 20.59 -2.94
CA LYS A 284 2.68 22.00 -2.67
C LYS A 284 1.47 22.91 -2.45
N THR A 285 0.30 22.53 -2.96
CA THR A 285 -0.94 23.31 -2.85
C THR A 285 -1.75 22.98 -1.60
N PHE A 286 -1.31 22.02 -0.78
CA PHE A 286 -2.00 21.58 0.43
C PHE A 286 -1.07 21.69 1.65
N GLY A 287 -1.66 21.89 2.81
CA GLY A 287 -1.02 21.80 4.11
C GLY A 287 -0.94 20.35 4.62
N ASP A 288 -0.76 20.21 5.93
CA ASP A 288 -0.62 18.91 6.60
C ASP A 288 -1.93 18.48 7.28
N PHE A 289 -2.30 17.21 7.09
CA PHE A 289 -3.39 16.59 7.85
C PHE A 289 -2.99 16.56 9.33
N GLN A 290 -3.75 17.27 10.16
CA GLN A 290 -3.57 17.34 11.61
C GLN A 290 -4.93 17.33 12.31
N LYS A 291 -4.93 17.20 13.64
CA LYS A 291 -6.17 17.26 14.45
C LYS A 291 -7.04 18.49 14.11
N ASN A 292 -6.41 19.64 13.86
CA ASN A 292 -7.06 20.93 13.62
C ASN A 292 -7.16 21.32 12.14
N THR A 293 -6.52 20.57 11.23
CA THR A 293 -6.58 20.78 9.77
C THR A 293 -6.84 19.47 9.02
N PRO A 294 -7.89 18.71 9.38
CA PRO A 294 -8.18 17.40 8.78
C PRO A 294 -8.54 17.44 7.28
N GLU A 295 -8.89 18.60 6.75
CA GLU A 295 -9.19 18.81 5.33
C GLU A 295 -7.96 18.72 4.42
N GLU A 296 -6.76 18.82 4.99
CA GLU A 296 -5.49 18.83 4.27
C GLU A 296 -5.07 17.45 3.77
N ARG A 297 -4.17 17.43 2.77
CA ARG A 297 -3.87 16.20 1.99
C ARG A 297 -2.45 15.66 2.14
N ASN A 298 -1.54 16.36 2.84
CA ASN A 298 -0.23 15.80 3.17
C ASN A 298 -0.30 15.08 4.52
N VAL A 299 -0.13 13.76 4.52
CA VAL A 299 -0.13 12.94 5.73
C VAL A 299 1.31 12.73 6.21
N ARG A 300 1.60 13.14 7.46
CA ARG A 300 2.92 13.00 8.08
C ARG A 300 2.93 11.77 8.99
N PHE A 301 3.52 10.68 8.51
CA PHE A 301 3.50 9.41 9.25
C PHE A 301 4.58 9.30 10.34
N GLY A 302 5.65 10.10 10.24
CA GLY A 302 6.87 9.87 11.03
C GLY A 302 7.56 8.55 10.66
N VAL A 303 8.54 8.11 11.43
CA VAL A 303 9.30 6.86 11.16
C VAL A 303 8.47 5.63 11.56
N ARG A 304 7.48 5.30 10.72
CA ARG A 304 6.43 4.30 10.97
C ARG A 304 5.95 3.65 9.67
N GLU A 305 6.87 3.06 8.91
CA GLU A 305 6.59 2.50 7.59
C GLU A 305 5.46 1.47 7.64
N HIS A 306 5.46 0.59 8.64
CA HIS A 306 4.49 -0.49 8.73
C HIS A 306 3.08 0.04 8.99
N GLY A 307 2.93 0.92 9.99
CA GLY A 307 1.69 1.61 10.29
C GLY A 307 1.20 2.45 9.11
N MET A 308 2.10 3.17 8.43
CA MET A 308 1.82 3.95 7.22
C MET A 308 1.18 3.10 6.13
N GLY A 309 1.78 1.95 5.79
CA GLY A 309 1.26 1.07 4.74
C GLY A 309 -0.15 0.56 5.04
N ALA A 310 -0.42 0.16 6.29
CA ALA A 310 -1.72 -0.35 6.69
C ALA A 310 -2.78 0.76 6.82
N ILE A 311 -2.39 1.96 7.27
CA ILE A 311 -3.28 3.13 7.25
C ILE A 311 -3.71 3.45 5.82
N CYS A 312 -2.80 3.40 4.84
CA CYS A 312 -3.14 3.58 3.43
C CYS A 312 -4.10 2.52 2.88
N ASN A 313 -4.01 1.27 3.35
CA ASN A 313 -4.99 0.23 3.02
C ASN A 313 -6.39 0.60 3.53
N GLY A 314 -6.50 1.05 4.78
CA GLY A 314 -7.75 1.56 5.34
C GLY A 314 -8.33 2.72 4.52
N ILE A 315 -7.50 3.69 4.11
CA ILE A 315 -7.94 4.82 3.27
C ILE A 315 -8.45 4.33 1.91
N ALA A 316 -7.72 3.43 1.24
CA ALA A 316 -8.11 2.90 -0.07
C ALA A 316 -9.42 2.10 -0.01
N LEU A 317 -9.65 1.37 1.07
CA LEU A 317 -10.81 0.50 1.26
C LEU A 317 -12.02 1.22 1.88
N HIS A 318 -11.87 2.49 2.29
CA HIS A 318 -12.98 3.33 2.73
C HIS A 318 -13.94 3.63 1.58
N SER A 319 -13.39 4.09 0.46
CA SER A 319 -14.18 4.54 -0.70
C SER A 319 -13.39 4.38 -2.00
N PRO A 320 -14.01 3.89 -3.10
CA PRO A 320 -13.33 3.57 -4.34
C PRO A 320 -12.75 4.78 -5.08
N GLY A 321 -12.91 6.01 -4.62
CA GLY A 321 -12.26 7.20 -5.19
C GLY A 321 -11.03 7.69 -4.45
N PHE A 322 -10.69 7.11 -3.29
CA PHE A 322 -9.45 7.44 -2.59
C PHE A 322 -8.21 6.84 -3.25
N ILE A 323 -7.25 7.68 -3.56
CA ILE A 323 -5.98 7.29 -4.19
C ILE A 323 -4.87 7.58 -3.17
N PRO A 324 -4.71 6.73 -2.14
CA PRO A 324 -3.67 6.95 -1.16
C PRO A 324 -2.30 6.66 -1.77
N TYR A 325 -1.34 7.53 -1.47
CA TYR A 325 0.07 7.26 -1.71
C TYR A 325 0.87 7.34 -0.41
N CYS A 326 1.93 6.55 -0.32
CA CYS A 326 2.85 6.61 0.81
C CYS A 326 4.29 6.39 0.36
N ALA A 327 5.25 6.88 1.15
CA ALA A 327 6.64 6.95 0.72
C ALA A 327 7.66 6.69 1.83
N THR A 328 8.73 5.99 1.45
CA THR A 328 9.97 5.82 2.22
C THR A 328 11.12 5.54 1.24
N PHE A 329 12.33 5.26 1.74
CA PHE A 329 13.40 4.70 0.91
C PHE A 329 13.06 3.26 0.56
N PHE A 330 13.39 2.82 -0.65
CA PHE A 330 12.96 1.52 -1.16
C PHE A 330 13.43 0.35 -0.29
N VAL A 331 14.61 0.47 0.31
CA VAL A 331 15.16 -0.52 1.25
C VAL A 331 14.27 -0.72 2.49
N PHE A 332 13.56 0.31 2.94
CA PHE A 332 12.69 0.24 4.12
C PHE A 332 11.30 -0.32 3.82
N THR A 333 11.05 -0.75 2.58
CA THR A 333 9.89 -1.60 2.29
C THR A 333 9.90 -2.89 3.12
N ASP A 334 11.07 -3.34 3.58
CA ASP A 334 11.20 -4.48 4.49
C ASP A 334 10.44 -4.28 5.81
N TYR A 335 10.39 -3.04 6.34
CA TYR A 335 9.62 -2.73 7.55
C TYR A 335 8.11 -2.84 7.35
N MET A 336 7.61 -2.63 6.13
CA MET A 336 6.17 -2.59 5.84
C MET A 336 5.68 -3.67 4.88
N ARG A 337 6.51 -4.68 4.63
CA ARG A 337 6.26 -5.73 3.63
C ARG A 337 4.93 -6.45 3.83
N ALA A 338 4.54 -6.68 5.08
CA ALA A 338 3.26 -7.34 5.40
C ALA A 338 2.05 -6.46 5.00
N ALA A 339 2.09 -5.15 5.26
CA ALA A 339 1.04 -4.24 4.85
C ALA A 339 0.93 -4.13 3.32
N MET A 340 2.06 -4.06 2.61
CA MET A 340 2.09 -4.05 1.13
C MET A 340 1.52 -5.34 0.53
N ARG A 341 1.86 -6.49 1.13
CA ARG A 341 1.27 -7.78 0.74
C ARG A 341 -0.23 -7.81 0.98
N ILE A 342 -0.70 -7.21 2.07
CA ILE A 342 -2.14 -7.11 2.35
C ILE A 342 -2.83 -6.22 1.33
N SER A 343 -2.22 -5.13 0.87
CA SER A 343 -2.79 -4.31 -0.23
C SER A 343 -3.01 -5.13 -1.49
N ALA A 344 -2.03 -5.96 -1.84
CA ALA A 344 -2.12 -6.83 -3.01
C ALA A 344 -3.22 -7.89 -2.84
N LEU A 345 -3.31 -8.49 -1.65
CA LEU A 345 -4.31 -9.51 -1.33
C LEU A 345 -5.73 -8.94 -1.22
N SER A 346 -5.87 -7.73 -0.70
CA SER A 346 -7.16 -7.06 -0.46
C SER A 346 -7.60 -6.18 -1.62
N GLU A 347 -6.88 -6.21 -2.74
CA GLU A 347 -7.13 -5.37 -3.91
C GLU A 347 -7.19 -3.86 -3.58
N ALA A 348 -6.31 -3.39 -2.68
CA ALA A 348 -6.20 -1.97 -2.35
C ALA A 348 -5.19 -1.29 -3.28
N GLY A 349 -5.66 -0.39 -4.15
CA GLY A 349 -4.83 0.39 -5.09
C GLY A 349 -3.99 1.49 -4.43
N VAL A 350 -3.09 1.11 -3.52
CA VAL A 350 -2.13 2.01 -2.86
C VAL A 350 -0.93 2.29 -3.78
N ILE A 351 -0.50 3.55 -3.85
CA ILE A 351 0.69 3.97 -4.59
C ILE A 351 1.89 4.07 -3.62
N TYR A 352 2.84 3.17 -3.77
CA TYR A 352 4.06 3.09 -2.98
C TYR A 352 5.20 3.85 -3.69
N VAL A 353 5.46 5.09 -3.29
CA VAL A 353 6.52 5.94 -3.84
C VAL A 353 7.83 5.65 -3.11
N MET A 354 8.70 4.82 -3.70
CA MET A 354 9.88 4.26 -3.05
C MET A 354 11.17 4.81 -3.69
N THR A 355 11.82 5.76 -3.02
CA THR A 355 13.00 6.44 -3.60
C THR A 355 14.31 5.79 -3.16
N HIS A 356 15.45 6.24 -3.71
CA HIS A 356 16.77 5.68 -3.41
C HIS A 356 16.84 4.18 -3.72
N ASP A 357 16.43 3.85 -4.95
CA ASP A 357 16.11 2.50 -5.40
C ASP A 357 17.30 1.52 -5.54
N SER A 358 18.54 1.96 -5.36
CA SER A 358 19.73 1.19 -5.72
C SER A 358 20.99 1.71 -5.03
N ILE A 359 22.14 1.10 -5.36
CA ILE A 359 23.48 1.62 -5.07
C ILE A 359 23.73 3.06 -5.56
N GLY A 360 22.88 3.60 -6.43
CA GLY A 360 22.89 5.01 -6.86
C GLY A 360 22.70 6.01 -5.72
N LEU A 361 22.24 5.56 -4.55
CA LEU A 361 22.25 6.35 -3.32
C LEU A 361 23.67 6.75 -2.89
N GLY A 362 24.65 5.86 -3.01
CA GLY A 362 26.04 6.15 -2.65
C GLY A 362 26.36 5.94 -1.17
N GLU A 363 26.77 7.01 -0.50
CA GLU A 363 27.59 6.97 0.72
C GLU A 363 26.91 6.35 1.95
N ASP A 364 25.58 6.33 2.01
CA ASP A 364 24.82 5.71 3.11
C ASP A 364 25.04 4.18 3.22
N GLY A 365 25.57 3.58 2.15
CA GLY A 365 26.13 2.24 2.19
C GLY A 365 25.10 1.11 2.22
N PRO A 366 25.55 -0.13 2.48
CA PRO A 366 24.78 -1.35 2.20
C PRO A 366 23.48 -1.47 3.01
N THR A 367 23.36 -0.82 4.16
CA THR A 367 22.12 -0.82 4.96
C THR A 367 20.98 -0.03 4.31
N HIS A 368 21.28 0.82 3.32
CA HIS A 368 20.33 1.69 2.64
C HIS A 368 20.21 1.42 1.13
N GLN A 369 20.95 0.43 0.62
CA GLN A 369 21.03 0.15 -0.82
C GLN A 369 20.23 -1.11 -1.13
N PRO A 370 19.08 -0.99 -1.82
CA PRO A 370 18.30 -2.15 -2.26
C PRO A 370 19.11 -3.06 -3.20
N ILE A 371 18.95 -4.38 -3.03
CA ILE A 371 19.57 -5.40 -3.90
C ILE A 371 18.51 -6.39 -4.38
N GLU A 372 17.81 -7.02 -3.45
CA GLU A 372 16.82 -8.07 -3.69
C GLU A 372 15.39 -7.54 -3.85
N HIS A 373 15.15 -6.28 -3.48
CA HIS A 373 13.82 -5.71 -3.32
C HIS A 373 13.00 -5.76 -4.61
N LEU A 374 13.59 -5.40 -5.76
CA LEU A 374 12.89 -5.50 -7.06
C LEU A 374 12.41 -6.93 -7.33
N ALA A 375 13.25 -7.93 -7.10
CA ALA A 375 12.89 -9.33 -7.33
C ALA A 375 11.87 -9.84 -6.30
N SER A 376 11.98 -9.40 -5.04
CA SER A 376 11.02 -9.70 -3.97
C SER A 376 9.60 -9.23 -4.32
N PHE A 377 9.47 -8.04 -4.91
CA PHE A 377 8.16 -7.50 -5.33
C PHE A 377 7.69 -8.04 -6.68
N ARG A 378 8.58 -8.31 -7.64
CA ARG A 378 8.22 -9.02 -8.88
C ARG A 378 7.67 -10.42 -8.63
N ALA A 379 8.14 -11.07 -7.55
CA ALA A 379 7.64 -12.38 -7.13
C ALA A 379 6.31 -12.30 -6.34
N MET A 380 5.92 -11.12 -5.86
CA MET A 380 4.71 -10.96 -5.05
C MET A 380 3.47 -10.93 -5.98
N PRO A 381 2.45 -11.75 -5.75
CA PRO A 381 1.23 -11.73 -6.55
C PRO A 381 0.47 -10.41 -6.44
N ASN A 382 -0.20 -10.00 -7.52
CA ASN A 382 -1.08 -8.83 -7.58
C ASN A 382 -0.49 -7.52 -7.03
N ILE A 383 0.79 -7.25 -7.33
CA ILE A 383 1.42 -5.94 -7.13
C ILE A 383 2.18 -5.58 -8.40
N LEU A 384 2.25 -4.29 -8.73
CA LEU A 384 3.04 -3.79 -9.85
C LEU A 384 4.38 -3.30 -9.33
N MET A 385 5.48 -3.79 -9.91
CA MET A 385 6.83 -3.30 -9.60
C MET A 385 7.32 -2.46 -10.78
N LEU A 386 7.15 -1.14 -10.67
CA LEU A 386 7.51 -0.16 -11.69
C LEU A 386 8.86 0.49 -11.36
N ARG A 387 9.80 0.46 -12.30
CA ARG A 387 11.11 1.13 -12.17
C ARG A 387 11.40 2.03 -13.38
N PRO A 388 10.83 3.25 -13.40
CA PRO A 388 10.92 4.14 -14.56
C PRO A 388 12.33 4.72 -14.73
N ALA A 389 12.76 4.85 -15.99
CA ALA A 389 14.08 5.34 -16.37
C ALA A 389 14.18 6.87 -16.46
N ASP A 390 13.09 7.56 -16.80
CA ASP A 390 13.09 9.01 -17.03
C ASP A 390 11.73 9.66 -16.73
N GLY A 391 11.52 10.89 -17.21
CA GLY A 391 10.31 11.66 -16.97
C GLY A 391 9.06 11.07 -17.62
N ASN A 392 9.14 10.61 -18.86
CA ASN A 392 8.00 10.02 -19.57
C ASN A 392 7.62 8.69 -18.93
N GLU A 393 8.60 7.86 -18.56
CA GLU A 393 8.29 6.62 -17.85
C GLU A 393 7.75 6.86 -16.44
N THR A 394 8.24 7.89 -15.74
CA THR A 394 7.69 8.25 -14.42
C THR A 394 6.24 8.68 -14.55
N ALA A 395 5.90 9.51 -15.56
CA ALA A 395 4.52 9.88 -15.85
C ALA A 395 3.64 8.67 -16.21
N GLY A 396 4.14 7.75 -17.03
CA GLY A 396 3.47 6.49 -17.35
C GLY A 396 3.24 5.60 -16.12
N ALA A 397 4.21 5.53 -15.21
CA ALA A 397 4.09 4.76 -13.97
C ALA A 397 2.98 5.34 -13.07
N TYR A 398 2.88 6.66 -12.97
CA TYR A 398 1.78 7.32 -12.26
C TYR A 398 0.43 7.11 -12.95
N LYS A 399 0.38 7.15 -14.29
CA LYS A 399 -0.85 6.87 -15.04
C LYS A 399 -1.38 5.47 -14.71
N VAL A 400 -0.51 4.47 -14.83
CA VAL A 400 -0.79 3.07 -14.48
C VAL A 400 -1.23 2.96 -13.02
N ALA A 401 -0.49 3.56 -12.10
CA ALA A 401 -0.79 3.46 -10.67
C ALA A 401 -2.14 4.08 -10.29
N VAL A 402 -2.50 5.21 -10.89
CA VAL A 402 -3.81 5.86 -10.68
C VAL A 402 -4.94 5.02 -11.25
N VAL A 403 -4.79 4.46 -12.45
CA VAL A 403 -5.84 3.63 -13.07
C VAL A 403 -6.05 2.32 -12.30
N ASN A 404 -4.98 1.76 -11.73
CA ASN A 404 -5.03 0.48 -11.02
C ASN A 404 -5.57 0.60 -9.59
N ARG A 405 -6.88 0.78 -9.48
CA ARG A 405 -7.57 0.95 -8.17
C ARG A 405 -7.72 -0.34 -7.36
N LYS A 406 -7.44 -1.49 -7.97
CA LYS A 406 -7.56 -2.83 -7.38
C LYS A 406 -6.24 -3.59 -7.26
N ARG A 407 -5.13 -2.91 -7.52
CA ARG A 407 -3.79 -3.49 -7.53
C ARG A 407 -2.78 -2.43 -7.07
N PRO A 408 -2.06 -2.63 -5.95
CA PRO A 408 -1.05 -1.68 -5.52
C PRO A 408 0.09 -1.55 -6.52
N SER A 409 0.73 -0.38 -6.53
CA SER A 409 1.83 -0.05 -7.43
C SER A 409 3.04 0.45 -6.65
N VAL A 410 4.18 -0.21 -6.79
CA VAL A 410 5.48 0.21 -6.25
C VAL A 410 6.27 0.92 -7.33
N LEU A 411 6.66 2.16 -7.06
CA LEU A 411 7.49 2.97 -7.94
C LEU A 411 8.89 3.08 -7.31
N ALA A 412 9.86 2.35 -7.86
CA ALA A 412 11.27 2.45 -7.49
C ALA A 412 11.91 3.64 -8.22
N LEU A 413 12.37 4.64 -7.46
CA LEU A 413 12.79 5.94 -7.98
C LEU A 413 14.24 6.29 -7.58
N SER A 414 14.99 6.83 -8.53
CA SER A 414 16.40 7.14 -8.37
C SER A 414 16.64 8.35 -7.47
N ARG A 415 17.81 8.37 -6.81
CA ARG A 415 18.34 9.56 -6.13
C ARG A 415 19.04 10.50 -7.11
N GLN A 416 19.82 9.89 -7.99
CA GLN A 416 20.70 10.48 -8.99
C GLN A 416 19.93 10.93 -10.22
N LYS A 417 20.46 11.95 -10.90
CA LYS A 417 19.89 12.49 -12.13
C LYS A 417 20.04 11.51 -13.28
N LEU A 418 18.99 11.39 -14.09
CA LEU A 418 18.96 10.57 -15.29
C LEU A 418 18.59 11.46 -16.49
N PRO A 419 19.16 11.19 -17.68
CA PRO A 419 18.78 11.89 -18.90
C PRO A 419 17.37 11.48 -19.34
N GLN A 420 16.75 12.31 -20.18
CA GLN A 420 15.54 11.92 -20.91
C GLN A 420 15.95 11.16 -22.16
N LEU A 421 15.44 9.93 -22.34
CA LEU A 421 15.88 9.06 -23.41
C LEU A 421 14.95 9.16 -24.63
N PRO A 422 15.47 9.12 -25.86
CA PRO A 422 14.61 9.00 -27.03
C PRO A 422 13.87 7.65 -27.01
N GLY A 423 12.60 7.67 -27.40
CA GLY A 423 11.76 6.47 -27.51
C GLY A 423 11.02 6.07 -26.24
N THR A 424 11.36 6.64 -25.07
CA THR A 424 10.55 6.46 -23.86
C THR A 424 9.20 7.15 -24.00
N SER A 425 8.15 6.55 -23.45
CA SER A 425 6.79 7.08 -23.56
C SER A 425 5.89 6.63 -22.42
N ILE A 426 4.82 7.39 -22.17
CA ILE A 426 3.78 7.04 -21.20
C ILE A 426 3.11 5.73 -21.62
N GLU A 427 2.81 5.58 -22.91
CA GLU A 427 2.16 4.41 -23.50
C GLU A 427 3.04 3.17 -23.45
N GLY A 428 4.36 3.34 -23.57
CA GLY A 428 5.33 2.25 -23.42
C GLY A 428 5.26 1.62 -22.03
N VAL A 429 5.05 2.42 -20.97
CA VAL A 429 4.93 1.90 -19.60
C VAL A 429 3.73 0.99 -19.44
N GLU A 430 2.60 1.28 -20.08
CA GLU A 430 1.40 0.42 -20.05
C GLU A 430 1.65 -0.97 -20.65
N LYS A 431 2.72 -1.12 -21.43
CA LYS A 431 3.16 -2.40 -22.01
C LYS A 431 4.16 -3.15 -21.14
N GLY A 432 4.68 -2.54 -20.09
CA GLY A 432 5.66 -3.11 -19.17
C GLY A 432 7.07 -3.28 -19.73
N GLY A 433 7.18 -3.84 -20.94
CA GLY A 433 8.42 -4.05 -21.68
C GLY A 433 8.27 -3.64 -23.13
N TYR A 434 9.05 -2.66 -23.60
CA TYR A 434 8.88 -2.09 -24.94
C TYR A 434 10.19 -1.59 -25.53
N ILE A 435 10.23 -1.50 -26.86
CA ILE A 435 11.41 -1.10 -27.63
C ILE A 435 11.55 0.42 -27.61
N ILE A 436 12.69 0.94 -27.16
CA ILE A 436 13.00 2.38 -27.23
C ILE A 436 13.91 2.73 -28.41
N SER A 437 14.67 1.75 -28.92
CA SER A 437 15.62 1.94 -30.01
C SER A 437 15.93 0.62 -30.71
N ASP A 438 15.88 0.59 -32.04
CA ASP A 438 16.17 -0.60 -32.84
C ASP A 438 16.68 -0.21 -34.24
N ASN A 439 17.76 -0.85 -34.71
CA ASN A 439 18.29 -0.71 -36.07
C ASN A 439 18.27 -2.04 -36.86
N SER A 440 17.57 -3.05 -36.36
CA SER A 440 17.40 -4.34 -37.02
C SER A 440 16.31 -4.31 -38.09
N SER A 441 16.28 -5.34 -38.93
CA SER A 441 15.20 -5.57 -39.91
C SER A 441 14.59 -6.96 -39.70
N GLY A 442 13.29 -7.11 -40.04
CA GLY A 442 12.60 -8.40 -39.96
C GLY A 442 12.47 -8.98 -38.54
N ASN A 443 12.41 -8.13 -37.51
CA ASN A 443 12.35 -8.53 -36.10
C ASN A 443 13.52 -9.44 -35.67
N LYS A 444 14.72 -9.19 -36.21
CA LYS A 444 15.90 -10.04 -36.00
C LYS A 444 17.15 -9.21 -35.66
N PRO A 445 17.21 -8.58 -34.46
CA PRO A 445 18.45 -8.01 -33.96
C PRO A 445 19.51 -9.09 -33.71
N ASP A 446 20.79 -8.71 -33.80
CA ASP A 446 21.92 -9.56 -33.40
C ASP A 446 21.96 -9.73 -31.89
N VAL A 447 21.57 -8.70 -31.14
CA VAL A 447 21.50 -8.72 -29.67
C VAL A 447 20.40 -7.79 -29.16
N ILE A 448 19.74 -8.19 -28.08
CA ILE A 448 18.75 -7.39 -27.35
C ILE A 448 19.37 -6.97 -26.01
N LEU A 449 19.47 -5.66 -25.78
CA LEU A 449 19.88 -5.08 -24.50
C LEU A 449 18.64 -4.62 -23.74
N ILE A 450 18.51 -5.05 -22.49
CA ILE A 450 17.32 -4.84 -21.66
C ILE A 450 17.73 -4.08 -20.41
N GLY A 451 17.13 -2.92 -20.18
CA GLY A 451 17.42 -2.09 -19.01
C GLY A 451 16.15 -1.66 -18.30
N THR A 452 16.30 -1.26 -17.04
CA THR A 452 15.24 -0.64 -16.23
C THR A 452 15.83 0.57 -15.52
N GLY A 453 15.00 1.53 -15.12
CA GLY A 453 15.42 2.64 -14.28
C GLY A 453 16.70 3.33 -14.78
N SER A 454 17.61 3.58 -13.83
CA SER A 454 18.89 4.24 -14.09
C SER A 454 19.84 3.49 -15.03
N GLU A 455 19.63 2.19 -15.26
CA GLU A 455 20.52 1.39 -16.11
C GLU A 455 20.07 1.35 -17.57
N LEU A 456 18.87 1.86 -17.89
CA LEU A 456 18.42 1.95 -19.29
C LEU A 456 19.32 2.87 -20.12
N GLU A 457 19.82 3.97 -19.54
CA GLU A 457 20.79 4.84 -20.22
C GLU A 457 22.12 4.13 -20.50
N ILE A 458 22.51 3.17 -19.65
CA ILE A 458 23.73 2.37 -19.84
C ILE A 458 23.54 1.40 -21.00
N ALA A 459 22.36 0.75 -21.08
CA ALA A 459 22.00 -0.10 -22.21
C ALA A 459 21.96 0.68 -23.53
N ALA A 460 21.41 1.90 -23.52
CA ALA A 460 21.38 2.78 -24.70
C ALA A 460 22.79 3.16 -25.17
N LYS A 461 23.67 3.58 -24.25
CA LYS A 461 25.07 3.90 -24.56
C LYS A 461 25.83 2.70 -25.14
N ALA A 462 25.65 1.51 -24.56
CA ALA A 462 26.26 0.28 -25.06
C ALA A 462 25.75 -0.09 -26.46
N ALA A 463 24.46 0.14 -26.74
CA ALA A 463 23.89 -0.10 -28.07
C ALA A 463 24.54 0.77 -29.14
N ASP A 464 24.78 2.05 -28.84
CA ASP A 464 25.39 2.98 -29.79
C ASP A 464 26.82 2.58 -30.15
N GLU A 465 27.61 2.08 -29.19
CA GLU A 465 28.96 1.56 -29.47
C GLU A 465 28.91 0.26 -30.30
N LEU A 466 28.05 -0.69 -29.95
CA LEU A 466 27.89 -1.94 -30.70
C LEU A 466 27.41 -1.70 -32.15
N ARG A 467 26.57 -0.69 -32.36
CA ARG A 467 26.11 -0.29 -33.71
C ARG A 467 27.25 0.27 -34.56
N LYS A 468 28.21 1.00 -33.97
CA LYS A 468 29.43 1.45 -34.69
C LYS A 468 30.27 0.28 -35.17
N GLU A 469 30.19 -0.86 -34.49
CA GLU A 469 30.81 -2.13 -34.92
C GLU A 469 29.97 -2.91 -35.95
N GLY A 470 28.86 -2.33 -36.44
CA GLY A 470 28.02 -2.91 -37.47
C GLY A 470 26.97 -3.90 -36.98
N LYS A 471 26.70 -3.96 -35.67
CA LYS A 471 25.66 -4.84 -35.10
C LYS A 471 24.26 -4.24 -35.20
N ALA A 472 23.28 -5.10 -35.43
CA ALA A 472 21.86 -4.81 -35.24
C ALA A 472 21.50 -4.97 -33.75
N VAL A 473 21.24 -3.87 -33.06
CA VAL A 473 20.99 -3.84 -31.61
C VAL A 473 19.63 -3.25 -31.30
N ARG A 474 18.84 -4.02 -30.56
CA ARG A 474 17.58 -3.57 -29.98
C ARG A 474 17.77 -3.22 -28.51
N VAL A 475 17.23 -2.08 -28.08
CA VAL A 475 17.18 -1.65 -26.69
C VAL A 475 15.73 -1.70 -26.22
N VAL A 476 15.51 -2.44 -25.14
CA VAL A 476 14.20 -2.62 -24.50
C VAL A 476 14.23 -1.97 -23.13
N SER A 477 13.27 -1.07 -22.88
CA SER A 477 12.92 -0.67 -21.52
C SER A 477 12.00 -1.70 -20.92
N PHE A 478 12.28 -2.15 -19.70
CA PHE A 478 11.53 -3.21 -19.02
C PHE A 478 10.98 -2.74 -17.67
N VAL A 479 10.28 -1.61 -17.71
CA VAL A 479 9.78 -0.84 -16.56
C VAL A 479 8.90 -1.64 -15.60
N SER A 480 8.07 -2.58 -16.07
CA SER A 480 7.31 -3.51 -15.22
C SER A 480 7.19 -4.88 -15.88
N TRP A 481 7.57 -5.91 -15.13
CA TRP A 481 7.51 -7.29 -15.60
C TRP A 481 6.08 -7.76 -15.70
N GLU A 482 5.27 -7.35 -14.74
CA GLU A 482 3.90 -7.82 -14.62
C GLU A 482 3.03 -7.30 -15.75
N LEU A 483 3.17 -6.01 -16.10
CA LEU A 483 2.45 -5.45 -17.25
C LEU A 483 2.87 -6.08 -18.57
N PHE A 484 4.15 -6.48 -18.69
CA PHE A 484 4.63 -7.19 -19.87
C PHE A 484 4.08 -8.62 -19.93
N ASP A 485 4.05 -9.31 -18.80
CA ASP A 485 3.45 -10.63 -18.65
C ASP A 485 1.95 -10.62 -18.98
N ASP A 486 1.26 -9.51 -18.73
CA ASP A 486 -0.16 -9.31 -19.07
C ASP A 486 -0.40 -9.07 -20.58
N GLN A 487 0.65 -8.81 -21.39
CA GLN A 487 0.50 -8.61 -22.84
C GLN A 487 0.27 -9.93 -23.58
N SER A 488 -0.26 -9.83 -24.81
CA SER A 488 -0.42 -10.98 -25.69
C SER A 488 0.92 -11.59 -26.11
N ASP A 489 0.90 -12.87 -26.47
CA ASP A 489 2.10 -13.58 -26.91
C ASP A 489 2.69 -12.95 -28.19
N GLU A 490 1.85 -12.43 -29.08
CA GLU A 490 2.29 -11.70 -30.27
C GLU A 490 3.05 -10.43 -29.92
N TYR A 491 2.59 -9.69 -28.90
CA TYR A 491 3.30 -8.50 -28.44
C TYR A 491 4.65 -8.88 -27.81
N LYS A 492 4.67 -9.90 -26.95
CA LYS A 492 5.91 -10.39 -26.32
C LYS A 492 6.93 -10.84 -27.37
N GLU A 493 6.51 -11.56 -28.41
CA GLU A 493 7.36 -11.97 -29.54
C GLU A 493 7.84 -10.78 -30.39
N SER A 494 7.03 -9.73 -30.52
CA SER A 494 7.43 -8.51 -31.22
C SER A 494 8.56 -7.76 -30.50
N VAL A 495 8.64 -7.86 -29.17
CA VAL A 495 9.67 -7.21 -28.34
C VAL A 495 10.88 -8.11 -28.13
N LEU A 496 10.65 -9.36 -27.72
CA LEU A 496 11.66 -10.35 -27.36
C LEU A 496 11.54 -11.62 -28.23
N PRO A 497 11.82 -11.53 -29.55
CA PRO A 497 11.64 -12.63 -30.48
C PRO A 497 12.36 -13.89 -30.02
N ALA A 498 11.66 -15.03 -29.98
CA ALA A 498 12.20 -16.30 -29.50
C ALA A 498 13.44 -16.76 -30.29
N SER A 499 13.53 -16.37 -31.57
CA SER A 499 14.68 -16.68 -32.42
C SER A 499 15.97 -15.93 -32.03
N VAL A 500 15.88 -14.85 -31.26
CA VAL A 500 17.04 -14.07 -30.80
C VAL A 500 17.38 -14.44 -29.37
N THR A 501 18.36 -15.33 -29.21
CA THR A 501 18.80 -15.81 -27.89
C THR A 501 19.93 -14.96 -27.27
N ALA A 502 20.55 -14.08 -28.05
CA ALA A 502 21.56 -13.14 -27.56
C ALA A 502 20.85 -11.99 -26.84
N ARG A 503 20.73 -12.09 -25.52
CA ARG A 503 20.03 -11.14 -24.66
C ARG A 503 20.91 -10.76 -23.48
N VAL A 504 21.04 -9.47 -23.20
CA VAL A 504 21.77 -8.96 -22.05
C VAL A 504 20.83 -8.06 -21.25
N SER A 505 20.59 -8.38 -19.98
CA SER A 505 19.94 -7.43 -19.05
C SER A 505 20.98 -6.67 -18.24
N ILE A 506 20.66 -5.43 -17.88
CA ILE A 506 21.44 -4.64 -16.92
C ILE A 506 20.49 -3.92 -15.94
N GLU A 507 20.71 -4.14 -14.65
CA GLU A 507 19.93 -3.56 -13.56
C GLU A 507 20.79 -3.49 -12.29
N ALA A 508 20.81 -2.36 -11.59
CA ALA A 508 21.53 -2.20 -10.32
C ALA A 508 20.78 -2.88 -9.15
N ALA A 509 20.53 -4.18 -9.29
CA ALA A 509 19.86 -5.07 -8.35
C ALA A 509 20.35 -6.51 -8.59
N THR A 510 19.83 -7.49 -7.83
CA THR A 510 20.15 -8.90 -8.04
C THR A 510 19.80 -9.38 -9.46
N THR A 511 20.59 -10.31 -9.98
CA THR A 511 20.30 -11.01 -11.24
C THR A 511 19.18 -12.04 -11.10
N PHE A 512 18.74 -12.35 -9.87
CA PHE A 512 17.67 -13.31 -9.60
C PHE A 512 16.38 -12.95 -10.36
N GLY A 513 15.82 -13.94 -11.05
CA GLY A 513 14.64 -13.80 -11.90
C GLY A 513 14.93 -13.44 -13.36
N TRP A 514 16.03 -12.74 -13.68
CA TRP A 514 16.31 -12.27 -15.05
C TRP A 514 16.46 -13.40 -16.06
N GLY A 515 16.80 -14.62 -15.61
CA GLY A 515 16.80 -15.83 -16.43
C GLY A 515 15.47 -16.11 -17.16
N LYS A 516 14.32 -15.64 -16.62
CA LYS A 516 13.00 -15.72 -17.30
C LYS A 516 12.98 -14.91 -18.62
N ILE A 517 13.72 -13.80 -18.67
CA ILE A 517 13.69 -12.84 -19.77
C ILE A 517 14.87 -13.06 -20.73
N VAL A 518 16.08 -13.20 -20.18
CA VAL A 518 17.30 -13.36 -20.99
C VAL A 518 17.52 -14.81 -21.47
N GLY A 519 16.86 -15.78 -20.84
CA GLY A 519 16.96 -17.20 -21.17
C GLY A 519 18.31 -17.82 -20.78
N SER A 520 18.49 -19.12 -21.06
CA SER A 520 19.66 -19.89 -20.63
C SER A 520 20.98 -19.51 -21.31
N LYS A 521 20.91 -18.79 -22.44
CA LYS A 521 22.09 -18.30 -23.18
C LYS A 521 22.38 -16.83 -22.90
N GLY A 522 21.43 -16.09 -22.35
CA GLY A 522 21.60 -14.67 -22.10
C GLY A 522 22.52 -14.39 -20.91
N LYS A 523 22.84 -13.11 -20.72
CA LYS A 523 23.65 -12.62 -19.60
C LYS A 523 22.84 -11.60 -18.80
N ALA A 524 22.90 -11.68 -17.48
CA ALA A 524 22.32 -10.68 -16.60
C ALA A 524 23.45 -9.97 -15.85
N ILE A 525 23.52 -8.65 -16.00
CA ILE A 525 24.46 -7.79 -15.31
C ILE A 525 23.72 -7.12 -14.16
N GLY A 526 24.21 -7.37 -12.94
CA GLY A 526 23.61 -6.88 -11.71
C GLY A 526 24.53 -7.12 -10.53
N ILE A 527 23.97 -7.05 -9.33
CA ILE A 527 24.72 -7.13 -8.06
C ILE A 527 24.09 -8.21 -7.18
N ASP A 528 24.77 -9.35 -7.01
CA ASP A 528 24.29 -10.48 -6.20
C ASP A 528 24.95 -10.54 -4.81
N ARG A 529 25.29 -9.37 -4.28
CA ARG A 529 25.83 -9.18 -2.93
C ARG A 529 25.40 -7.81 -2.41
N PHE A 530 25.55 -7.58 -1.11
CA PHE A 530 25.33 -6.25 -0.55
C PHE A 530 26.24 -5.20 -1.19
N GLY A 531 25.78 -3.95 -1.18
CA GLY A 531 26.52 -2.83 -1.72
C GLY A 531 27.68 -2.37 -0.83
N ALA A 532 28.06 -1.09 -0.95
CA ALA A 532 29.21 -0.52 -0.25
C ALA A 532 28.98 0.97 0.06
N SER A 533 29.65 1.49 1.09
CA SER A 533 29.66 2.93 1.38
C SER A 533 30.79 3.61 0.58
N ALA A 534 30.41 4.31 -0.48
CA ALA A 534 31.30 5.11 -1.34
C ALA A 534 30.45 6.02 -2.26
N PRO A 535 31.06 6.97 -2.97
CA PRO A 535 30.35 7.73 -4.00
C PRO A 535 29.76 6.81 -5.08
N ALA A 536 28.51 7.05 -5.47
CA ALA A 536 27.76 6.18 -6.39
C ALA A 536 28.53 5.81 -7.67
N GLY A 537 29.18 6.79 -8.32
CA GLY A 537 29.97 6.53 -9.52
C GLY A 537 31.12 5.52 -9.32
N LYS A 538 31.75 5.52 -8.13
CA LYS A 538 32.77 4.53 -7.78
C LYS A 538 32.15 3.15 -7.57
N ILE A 539 31.00 3.10 -6.91
CA ILE A 539 30.27 1.85 -6.66
C ILE A 539 29.86 1.19 -7.99
N TYR A 540 29.29 1.96 -8.93
CA TYR A 540 28.92 1.46 -10.26
C TYR A 540 30.11 0.85 -11.02
N GLN A 541 31.26 1.52 -10.98
CA GLN A 541 32.49 1.03 -11.60
C GLN A 541 32.98 -0.28 -10.97
N GLU A 542 33.09 -0.34 -9.64
CA GLU A 542 33.61 -1.51 -8.92
C GLU A 542 32.68 -2.73 -9.02
N PHE A 543 31.37 -2.52 -9.13
CA PHE A 543 30.40 -3.59 -9.35
C PHE A 543 30.15 -3.94 -10.82
N GLY A 544 30.81 -3.27 -11.76
CA GLY A 544 30.67 -3.58 -13.18
C GLY A 544 29.29 -3.24 -13.76
N ILE A 545 28.57 -2.29 -13.18
CA ILE A 545 27.32 -1.76 -13.74
C ILE A 545 27.68 -0.64 -14.71
N THR A 546 28.28 -1.02 -15.86
CA THR A 546 28.82 -0.07 -16.83
C THR A 546 28.53 -0.48 -18.27
N ALA A 547 28.67 0.47 -19.20
CA ALA A 547 28.45 0.20 -20.62
C ALA A 547 29.48 -0.80 -21.16
N GLU A 548 30.72 -0.76 -20.66
CA GLU A 548 31.79 -1.70 -21.03
C GLU A 548 31.44 -3.13 -20.65
N ALA A 549 30.84 -3.34 -19.46
CA ALA A 549 30.38 -4.65 -19.04
C ALA A 549 29.25 -5.17 -19.94
N VAL A 550 28.30 -4.31 -20.34
CA VAL A 550 27.23 -4.66 -21.29
C VAL A 550 27.80 -5.05 -22.65
N ILE A 551 28.74 -4.26 -23.19
CA ILE A 551 29.40 -4.53 -24.47
C ILE A 551 30.17 -5.86 -24.41
N ALA A 552 30.93 -6.09 -23.34
CA ALA A 552 31.67 -7.34 -23.15
C ALA A 552 30.72 -8.54 -23.09
N ALA A 553 29.67 -8.48 -22.28
CA ALA A 553 28.66 -9.53 -22.17
C ALA A 553 27.94 -9.78 -23.51
N ALA A 554 27.62 -8.74 -24.28
CA ALA A 554 27.01 -8.88 -25.60
C ALA A 554 27.94 -9.60 -26.58
N LYS A 555 29.24 -9.25 -26.59
CA LYS A 555 30.25 -9.88 -27.45
C LYS A 555 30.50 -11.35 -27.15
N GLU A 556 30.22 -11.82 -25.94
CA GLU A 556 30.28 -13.25 -25.61
C GLU A 556 29.14 -14.07 -26.25
N LEU A 557 28.11 -13.42 -26.81
CA LEU A 557 26.91 -14.09 -27.30
C LEU A 557 26.87 -14.30 -28.83
N PHE A 558 27.83 -13.76 -29.58
CA PHE A 558 27.87 -13.88 -31.05
C PHE A 558 29.27 -14.13 -31.62
#